data_AF-A0A2T1A1N8-F1
#
_entry.id   AF-A0A2T1A1N8-F1
#
_cell.length_a   1.000
_cell.length_b   1.000
_cell.length_c   1.000
_cell.angle_alpha   90.00
_cell.angle_beta   90.00
_cell.angle_gamma   90.00
#
_symmetry.space_group_name_H-M   'P 1'
#
loop_
_entity.id
_entity.type
_entity.pdbx_description
1 polymer ?
#
loop_
_entity_poly.entity_id
_entity_poly.type
_entity_poly.pdbx_seq_one_letter_code
_entity_poly.pdbx_strand_id
1 'polypeptide(L)'
;MRGSEKSATLDTATVLRLRDADITESELAEALDRVLGATTAVGRIRTAPTLSAGEQSILDAHGGIVPASDEAIRSGEHDVIARLALVDARTLTTEQVAKRLKTDPSRVRHRLRARSLYALPSTGRTRRFPIWQFTDGGVVPGLREVLAALPEDMHPFEVEDFFSSRSSELVLNGEELSPLLWLHANGDPARVVTYAMSMAEGL
;
A
#
# COMPACT_ATOMS: atom_id res chain seq x y z
N MET A 1 -31.60 14.52 25.03
CA MET A 1 -30.61 14.21 26.09
C MET A 1 -29.71 13.10 25.56
N ARG A 2 -28.43 13.41 25.29
CA ARG A 2 -27.28 12.55 24.94
C ARG A 2 -27.48 11.47 23.85
N GLY A 3 -27.18 11.83 22.60
CA GLY A 3 -26.89 10.88 21.52
C GLY A 3 -25.41 10.51 21.54
N SER A 4 -25.14 9.21 21.46
CA SER A 4 -23.83 8.56 21.60
C SER A 4 -22.74 9.12 20.68
N GLU A 5 -21.56 9.28 21.26
CA GLU A 5 -20.26 9.27 20.59
C GLU A 5 -20.18 8.07 19.64
N LYS A 6 -20.14 8.33 18.33
CA LYS A 6 -19.58 7.36 17.38
C LYS A 6 -18.11 7.70 17.21
N SER A 7 -17.27 7.03 17.99
CA SER A 7 -15.82 6.96 17.75
C SER A 7 -15.57 6.57 16.30
N ALA A 8 -14.63 7.27 15.67
CA ALA A 8 -13.97 6.86 14.44
C ALA A 8 -13.53 5.40 14.58
N THR A 9 -14.32 4.50 14.01
CA THR A 9 -14.09 3.07 14.15
C THR A 9 -13.31 2.65 12.93
N LEU A 10 -12.04 2.29 13.13
CA LEU A 10 -11.24 1.60 12.12
C LEU A 10 -12.10 0.49 11.50
N ASP A 11 -12.21 0.49 10.17
CA ASP A 11 -13.02 -0.52 9.50
C ASP A 11 -12.55 -1.94 9.90
N THR A 12 -13.48 -2.88 9.99
CA THR A 12 -13.22 -4.23 10.52
C THR A 12 -12.16 -4.97 9.69
N ALA A 13 -12.12 -4.74 8.37
CA ALA A 13 -11.05 -5.28 7.52
C ALA A 13 -9.69 -4.65 7.85
N THR A 14 -9.66 -3.37 8.22
CA THR A 14 -8.45 -2.67 8.69
C THR A 14 -8.01 -3.23 10.04
N VAL A 15 -8.93 -3.43 10.99
CA VAL A 15 -8.65 -4.03 12.31
C VAL A 15 -8.15 -5.48 12.20
N LEU A 16 -8.70 -6.27 11.27
CA LEU A 16 -8.22 -7.63 10.99
C LEU A 16 -6.81 -7.62 10.37
N ARG A 17 -6.55 -6.75 9.39
CA ARG A 17 -5.19 -6.55 8.84
C ARG A 17 -4.19 -6.05 9.90
N LEU A 18 -4.65 -5.24 10.85
CA LEU A 18 -3.89 -4.71 12.00
C LEU A 18 -3.59 -5.79 13.05
N ARG A 19 -4.48 -6.77 13.27
CA ARG A 19 -4.30 -7.83 14.28
C ARG A 19 -3.31 -8.92 13.88
N ASP A 20 -3.18 -9.20 12.59
CA ASP A 20 -2.26 -10.24 12.07
C ASP A 20 -0.84 -9.69 11.80
N ALA A 21 -0.56 -8.46 12.24
CA ALA A 21 0.74 -7.84 12.17
C ALA A 21 1.59 -8.33 13.34
N ASP A 22 2.55 -9.21 13.11
CA ASP A 22 3.62 -9.52 14.08
C ASP A 22 4.55 -8.28 14.23
N ILE A 23 3.99 -7.17 14.73
CA ILE A 23 4.62 -5.84 14.86
C ILE A 23 4.49 -5.41 16.32
N THR A 24 5.60 -4.97 16.88
CA THR A 24 5.63 -4.43 18.25
C THR A 24 5.11 -2.99 18.29
N GLU A 25 4.63 -2.56 19.46
CA GLU A 25 4.20 -1.18 19.69
C GLU A 25 5.30 -0.16 19.35
N SER A 26 6.56 -0.49 19.68
CA SER A 26 7.72 0.36 19.38
C SER A 26 7.93 0.53 17.87
N GLU A 27 7.80 -0.54 17.09
CA GLU A 27 7.97 -0.49 15.64
C GLU A 27 6.86 0.33 14.97
N LEU A 28 5.63 0.23 15.48
CA LEU A 28 4.50 1.04 15.01
C LEU A 28 4.69 2.52 15.35
N ALA A 29 5.14 2.84 16.56
CA ALA A 29 5.40 4.22 16.98
C ALA A 29 6.50 4.86 16.12
N GLU A 30 7.61 4.15 15.89
CA GLU A 30 8.68 4.66 15.02
C GLU A 30 8.22 4.85 13.57
N ALA A 31 7.33 3.98 13.07
CA ALA A 31 6.75 4.14 11.74
C ALA A 31 5.82 5.35 11.66
N LEU A 32 5.02 5.58 12.70
CA LEU A 32 4.15 6.75 12.80
C LEU A 32 4.95 8.06 12.79
N ASP A 33 6.04 8.13 13.56
CA ASP A 33 6.95 9.28 13.58
C ASP A 33 7.56 9.56 12.21
N ARG A 34 7.95 8.51 11.47
CA ARG A 34 8.48 8.66 10.10
C ARG A 34 7.42 9.18 9.14
N VAL A 35 6.21 8.66 9.20
CA VAL A 35 5.10 9.10 8.34
C VAL A 35 4.72 10.54 8.65
N LEU A 36 4.53 10.88 9.92
CA LEU A 36 4.22 12.26 10.35
C LEU A 36 5.34 13.23 9.98
N GLY A 37 6.60 12.82 10.15
CA GLY A 37 7.78 13.58 9.72
C GLY A 37 7.84 13.82 8.20
N ALA A 38 7.46 12.83 7.39
CA ALA A 38 7.35 13.00 5.94
C ALA A 38 6.18 13.91 5.54
N THR A 39 5.04 13.79 6.23
CA THR A 39 3.81 14.58 5.96
C THR A 39 4.04 16.06 6.24
N THR A 40 4.78 16.37 7.32
CA THR A 40 5.15 17.74 7.70
C THR A 40 6.20 18.34 6.76
N ALA A 41 7.13 17.53 6.24
CA ALA A 41 8.16 17.97 5.30
C ALA A 41 7.64 18.19 3.86
N VAL A 42 6.63 17.43 3.42
CA VAL A 42 6.11 17.45 2.03
C VAL A 42 4.88 18.36 1.87
N GLY A 43 4.32 18.86 2.96
CA GLY A 43 3.16 19.75 2.92
C GLY A 43 1.90 18.99 2.48
N ARG A 44 1.28 18.28 3.44
CA ARG A 44 0.11 17.41 3.27
C ARG A 44 0.31 16.36 2.17
N ILE A 45 0.29 15.08 2.57
CA ILE A 45 0.06 14.00 1.61
C ILE A 45 -1.24 14.38 0.86
N ARG A 46 -1.12 14.81 -0.41
CA ARG A 46 -2.29 15.08 -1.25
C ARG A 46 -2.91 13.72 -1.53
N THR A 47 -3.89 13.35 -0.70
CA THR A 47 -4.58 12.07 -0.75
C THR A 47 -5.71 12.04 -1.76
N ALA A 48 -6.03 13.17 -2.40
CA ALA A 48 -7.00 13.23 -3.49
C ALA A 48 -6.54 14.22 -4.57
N PRO A 49 -6.84 13.97 -5.85
CA PRO A 49 -6.72 15.00 -6.88
C PRO A 49 -7.59 16.19 -6.51
N THR A 50 -7.04 17.40 -6.65
CA THR A 50 -7.82 18.64 -6.48
C THR A 50 -8.84 18.70 -7.62
N LEU A 51 -10.13 18.57 -7.29
CA LEU A 51 -11.21 18.75 -8.25
C LEU A 51 -11.14 20.16 -8.84
N SER A 52 -11.33 20.26 -10.15
CA SER A 52 -11.54 21.55 -10.79
C SER A 52 -12.85 22.17 -10.30
N ALA A 53 -12.97 23.50 -10.42
CA ALA A 53 -14.20 24.20 -10.04
C ALA A 53 -15.44 23.66 -10.76
N GLY A 54 -15.28 23.14 -11.99
CA GLY A 54 -16.36 22.51 -12.76
C GLY A 54 -16.79 21.16 -12.18
N GLU A 55 -15.84 20.29 -11.83
CA GLU A 55 -16.14 18.99 -11.22
C GLU A 55 -16.76 19.16 -9.83
N GLN A 56 -16.26 20.12 -9.04
CA GLN A 56 -16.83 20.45 -7.74
C GLN A 56 -18.29 20.89 -7.88
N SER A 57 -18.59 21.76 -8.85
CA SER A 57 -19.96 22.23 -9.08
C SER A 57 -20.92 21.10 -9.50
N ILE A 58 -20.45 20.10 -10.26
CA ILE A 58 -21.27 18.94 -10.65
C ILE A 58 -21.51 18.03 -9.44
N LEU A 59 -20.47 17.78 -8.63
CA LEU A 59 -20.57 16.97 -7.42
C LEU A 59 -21.51 17.61 -6.38
N ASP A 60 -21.44 18.93 -6.21
CA ASP A 60 -22.32 19.66 -5.29
C ASP A 60 -23.78 19.64 -5.77
N ALA A 61 -24.02 19.73 -7.08
CA ALA A 61 -25.36 19.77 -7.67
C ALA A 61 -26.02 18.38 -7.78
N HIS A 62 -25.24 17.32 -8.00
CA HIS A 62 -25.76 16.00 -8.38
C HIS A 62 -25.20 14.84 -7.56
N GLY A 63 -24.16 15.06 -6.76
CA GLY A 63 -23.44 14.00 -6.06
C GLY A 63 -24.20 13.41 -4.86
N GLY A 64 -25.14 14.15 -4.27
CA GLY A 64 -25.86 13.71 -3.07
C GLY A 64 -24.95 13.47 -1.85
N ILE A 65 -23.68 13.88 -1.93
CA ILE A 65 -22.68 13.76 -0.87
C ILE A 65 -22.72 15.05 -0.05
N VAL A 66 -22.97 14.91 1.25
CA VAL A 66 -22.87 16.02 2.20
C VAL A 66 -21.39 16.31 2.44
N PRO A 67 -20.93 17.57 2.38
CA PRO A 67 -19.56 17.91 2.74
C PRO A 67 -19.19 17.33 4.10
N ALA A 68 -18.06 16.61 4.17
CA ALA A 68 -17.59 16.04 5.41
C ALA A 68 -17.32 17.16 6.44
N SER A 69 -17.71 16.93 7.69
CA SER A 69 -17.38 17.86 8.77
C SER A 69 -15.86 17.90 9.00
N ASP A 70 -15.33 18.99 9.55
CA ASP A 70 -13.91 19.09 9.90
C ASP A 70 -13.43 17.95 10.82
N GLU A 71 -14.32 17.43 11.67
CA GLU A 71 -14.06 16.25 12.49
C GLU A 71 -13.93 14.98 11.65
N ALA A 72 -14.84 14.76 10.69
CA ALA A 72 -14.77 13.63 9.78
C ALA A 72 -13.52 13.70 8.87
N ILE A 73 -13.14 14.90 8.43
CA ILE A 73 -11.91 15.13 7.67
C ILE A 73 -10.68 14.77 8.52
N ARG A 74 -10.55 15.33 9.74
CA ARG A 74 -9.43 15.02 10.64
C ARG A 74 -9.35 13.54 10.99
N SER A 75 -10.49 12.91 11.24
CA SER A 75 -10.58 11.46 11.47
C SER A 75 -10.05 10.67 10.27
N GLY A 76 -10.46 11.04 9.05
CA GLY A 76 -9.98 10.40 7.83
C GLY A 76 -8.47 10.59 7.62
N GLU A 77 -7.94 11.77 7.95
CA GLU A 77 -6.49 12.03 7.91
C GLU A 77 -5.72 11.11 8.88
N HIS A 78 -6.22 10.96 10.11
CA HIS A 78 -5.61 10.05 11.10
C HIS A 78 -5.63 8.59 10.63
N ASP A 79 -6.74 8.14 10.04
CA ASP A 79 -6.86 6.77 9.51
C ASP A 79 -5.86 6.51 8.38
N VAL A 80 -5.69 7.48 7.47
CA VAL A 80 -4.70 7.38 6.39
C VAL A 80 -3.28 7.32 6.95
N ILE A 81 -2.95 8.18 7.92
CA ILE A 81 -1.65 8.20 8.57
C ILE A 81 -1.37 6.86 9.28
N ALA A 82 -2.34 6.32 10.02
CA ALA A 82 -2.22 5.05 10.71
C ALA A 82 -2.00 3.88 9.74
N ARG A 83 -2.72 3.87 8.62
CA ARG A 83 -2.51 2.87 7.54
C ARG A 83 -1.13 2.98 6.92
N LEU A 84 -0.64 4.20 6.68
CA LEU A 84 0.69 4.41 6.10
C LEU A 84 1.79 3.98 7.08
N ALA A 85 1.61 4.23 8.37
CA ALA A 85 2.51 3.78 9.42
C ALA A 85 2.54 2.25 9.50
N LEU A 86 1.40 1.56 9.34
CA LEU A 86 1.36 0.11 9.28
C LEU A 86 2.13 -0.44 8.08
N VAL A 87 1.95 0.15 6.90
CA VAL A 87 2.69 -0.22 5.69
C VAL A 87 4.19 0.01 5.91
N ASP A 88 4.60 1.18 6.41
CA ASP A 88 6.01 1.49 6.69
C ASP A 88 6.63 0.58 7.76
N ALA A 89 5.88 0.23 8.81
CA ALA A 89 6.33 -0.70 9.84
C ALA A 89 6.65 -2.10 9.26
N ARG A 90 5.96 -2.50 8.18
CA ARG A 90 6.20 -3.75 7.46
C ARG A 90 7.20 -3.61 6.33
N THR A 91 8.26 -2.83 6.53
CA THR A 91 9.32 -2.64 5.54
C THR A 91 10.70 -2.94 6.08
N LEU A 92 11.58 -3.31 5.16
CA LEU A 92 13.00 -3.49 5.40
C LEU A 92 13.79 -2.31 4.81
N THR A 93 14.90 -1.94 5.45
CA THR A 93 15.90 -1.04 4.86
C THR A 93 16.72 -1.77 3.78
N THR A 94 17.48 -1.01 2.99
CA THR A 94 18.41 -1.58 1.99
C THR A 94 19.36 -2.61 2.62
N GLU A 95 19.88 -2.33 3.81
CA GLU A 95 20.82 -3.17 4.56
C GLU A 95 20.14 -4.46 5.03
N GLN A 96 18.90 -4.36 5.54
CA GLN A 96 18.11 -5.52 5.94
C GLN A 96 17.75 -6.40 4.74
N VAL A 97 17.38 -5.81 3.60
CA VAL A 97 17.13 -6.55 2.36
C VAL A 97 18.42 -7.23 1.88
N ALA A 98 19.55 -6.53 1.91
CA ALA A 98 20.84 -7.09 1.52
C ALA A 98 21.20 -8.32 2.37
N LYS A 99 21.04 -8.22 3.69
CA LYS A 99 21.21 -9.33 4.62
C LYS A 99 20.26 -10.48 4.31
N ARG A 100 18.97 -10.20 4.11
CA ARG A 100 17.94 -11.21 3.82
C ARG A 100 18.24 -11.97 2.53
N LEU A 101 18.60 -11.25 1.48
CA LEU A 101 18.93 -11.82 0.18
C LEU A 101 20.38 -12.32 0.07
N LYS A 102 21.15 -12.30 1.17
CA LYS A 102 22.57 -12.71 1.22
C LYS A 102 23.41 -12.05 0.11
N THR A 103 23.19 -10.75 -0.09
CA THR A 103 23.80 -9.92 -1.14
C THR A 103 24.32 -8.61 -0.54
N ASP A 104 24.95 -7.76 -1.34
CA ASP A 104 25.36 -6.41 -0.93
C ASP A 104 24.29 -5.33 -1.21
N PRO A 105 24.34 -4.18 -0.50
CA PRO A 105 23.41 -3.06 -0.72
C PRO A 105 23.43 -2.45 -2.13
N SER A 106 24.55 -2.53 -2.86
CA SER A 106 24.62 -2.01 -4.24
C SER A 106 23.78 -2.86 -5.18
N ARG A 107 23.80 -4.19 -5.03
CA ARG A 107 22.90 -5.10 -5.76
C ARG A 107 21.43 -4.83 -5.45
N VAL A 108 21.06 -4.54 -4.20
CA VAL A 108 19.68 -4.15 -3.84
C VAL A 108 19.26 -2.87 -4.56
N ARG A 109 20.11 -1.83 -4.56
CA ARG A 109 19.85 -0.58 -5.30
C ARG A 109 19.74 -0.80 -6.81
N HIS A 110 20.57 -1.66 -7.38
CA HIS A 110 20.48 -2.05 -8.79
C HIS A 110 19.14 -2.74 -9.09
N ARG A 111 18.72 -3.67 -8.23
CA ARG A 111 17.43 -4.37 -8.36
C ARG A 111 16.23 -3.44 -8.29
N LEU A 112 16.28 -2.42 -7.42
CA LEU A 112 15.27 -1.36 -7.34
C LEU A 112 15.21 -0.56 -8.65
N ARG A 113 16.36 -0.13 -9.19
CA ARG A 113 16.42 0.59 -10.49
C ARG A 113 15.92 -0.27 -11.66
N ALA A 114 16.17 -1.57 -11.62
CA ALA A 114 15.71 -2.52 -12.61
C ALA A 114 14.25 -2.96 -12.41
N ARG A 115 13.48 -2.31 -11.51
CA ARG A 115 12.09 -2.64 -11.17
C ARG A 115 11.86 -4.11 -10.80
N SER A 116 12.88 -4.74 -10.23
CA SER A 116 12.83 -6.14 -9.77
C SER A 116 12.68 -6.29 -8.25
N LEU A 117 12.54 -5.14 -7.59
CA LEU A 117 12.16 -4.93 -6.21
C LEU A 117 11.35 -3.63 -6.17
N TYR A 118 10.42 -3.55 -5.22
CA TYR A 118 9.62 -2.37 -4.96
C TYR A 118 10.05 -1.73 -3.64
N ALA A 119 10.11 -0.40 -3.64
CA ALA A 119 10.32 0.40 -2.45
C ALA A 119 9.25 1.49 -2.39
N LEU A 120 8.79 1.79 -1.19
CA LEU A 120 7.88 2.91 -0.97
C LEU A 120 8.54 4.21 -1.46
N PRO A 121 7.75 5.13 -2.05
CA PRO A 121 8.20 6.49 -2.33
C PRO A 121 8.77 7.11 -1.05
N SER A 122 9.97 7.68 -1.15
CA SER A 122 10.67 8.25 0.00
C SER A 122 11.37 9.53 -0.42
N THR A 123 11.13 10.60 0.34
CA THR A 123 11.86 11.86 0.25
C THR A 123 13.20 11.81 1.00
N GLY A 124 13.38 10.79 1.84
CA GLY A 124 14.59 10.57 2.63
C GLY A 124 15.67 9.76 1.91
N ARG A 125 16.84 9.68 2.56
CA ARG A 125 17.98 8.88 2.09
C ARG A 125 17.73 7.37 2.21
N THR A 126 16.89 6.96 3.16
CA THR A 126 16.59 5.56 3.44
C THR A 126 15.45 5.07 2.55
N ARG A 127 15.69 3.99 1.82
CA ARG A 127 14.67 3.25 1.06
C ARG A 127 14.00 2.21 1.94
N ARG A 128 12.69 2.06 1.79
CA ARG A 128 11.84 1.15 2.56
C ARG A 128 11.20 0.15 1.61
N PHE A 129 11.47 -1.12 1.84
CA PHE A 129 11.09 -2.23 0.97
C PHE A 129 10.03 -3.06 1.69
N PRO A 130 8.76 -3.10 1.21
CA PRO A 130 7.73 -3.88 1.87
C PRO A 130 8.10 -5.36 2.02
N ILE A 131 7.78 -5.96 3.17
CA ILE A 131 8.21 -7.33 3.52
C ILE A 131 7.55 -8.38 2.61
N TRP A 132 6.33 -8.14 2.15
CA TRP A 132 5.54 -9.10 1.34
C TRP A 132 6.23 -9.52 0.04
N GLN A 133 7.21 -8.75 -0.45
CA GLN A 133 7.94 -9.06 -1.68
C GLN A 133 9.01 -10.15 -1.48
N PHE A 134 9.25 -10.56 -0.23
CA PHE A 134 10.27 -11.51 0.14
C PHE A 134 9.68 -12.80 0.70
N THR A 135 10.30 -13.92 0.37
CA THR A 135 10.06 -15.25 0.95
C THR A 135 11.30 -15.72 1.71
N ASP A 136 11.29 -16.93 2.24
CA ASP A 136 12.50 -17.54 2.82
C ASP A 136 13.55 -17.88 1.74
N GLY A 137 13.07 -18.14 0.52
CA GLY A 137 13.91 -18.45 -0.65
C GLY A 137 14.44 -17.22 -1.39
N GLY A 138 14.06 -16.01 -1.00
CA GLY A 138 14.51 -14.77 -1.62
C GLY A 138 13.37 -13.81 -1.94
N VAL A 139 13.15 -13.52 -3.22
CA VAL A 139 12.08 -12.63 -3.69
C VAL A 139 10.96 -13.48 -4.26
N VAL A 140 9.71 -13.04 -4.08
CA VAL A 140 8.53 -13.70 -4.64
C VAL A 140 8.74 -13.98 -6.14
N PRO A 141 8.62 -15.24 -6.61
CA PRO A 141 8.74 -15.58 -8.01
C PRO A 141 7.74 -14.81 -8.87
N GLY A 142 8.13 -14.40 -10.08
CA GLY A 142 7.24 -13.64 -10.97
C GLY A 142 7.01 -12.17 -10.59
N LEU A 143 7.57 -11.70 -9.46
CA LEU A 143 7.31 -10.35 -8.99
C LEU A 143 7.81 -9.26 -9.96
N ARG A 144 8.96 -9.48 -10.60
CA ARG A 144 9.53 -8.49 -11.53
C ARG A 144 8.59 -8.23 -12.70
N GLU A 145 8.02 -9.30 -13.23
CA GLU A 145 7.08 -9.28 -14.36
C GLU A 145 5.82 -8.50 -13.98
N VAL A 146 5.30 -8.74 -12.77
CA VAL A 146 4.12 -8.02 -12.25
C VAL A 146 4.42 -6.55 -11.99
N LEU A 147 5.55 -6.22 -11.35
CA LEU A 147 5.96 -4.83 -11.11
C LEU A 147 6.20 -4.04 -12.41
N ALA A 148 6.61 -4.72 -13.50
CA ALA A 148 6.76 -4.09 -14.81
C ALA A 148 5.42 -3.77 -15.48
N ALA A 149 4.35 -4.48 -15.12
CA ALA A 149 3.00 -4.27 -15.64
C ALA A 149 2.20 -3.20 -14.87
N LEU A 150 2.56 -2.94 -13.61
CA LEU A 150 1.91 -1.90 -12.81
C LEU A 150 2.36 -0.49 -13.24
N PRO A 151 1.45 0.51 -13.25
CA PRO A 151 1.80 1.91 -13.50
C PRO A 151 2.91 2.39 -12.57
N GLU A 152 3.82 3.22 -13.09
CA GLU A 152 4.98 3.69 -12.31
C GLU A 152 4.61 4.68 -11.21
N ASP A 153 3.51 5.40 -11.39
CA ASP A 153 2.95 6.42 -10.51
C ASP A 153 1.81 5.90 -9.62
N MET A 154 1.55 4.59 -9.64
CA MET A 154 0.55 3.94 -8.80
C MET A 154 0.80 4.24 -7.32
N HIS A 155 -0.26 4.61 -6.60
CA HIS A 155 -0.12 5.01 -5.20
C HIS A 155 0.31 3.80 -4.34
N PRO A 156 1.17 3.96 -3.31
CA PRO A 156 1.65 2.83 -2.53
C PRO A 156 0.56 1.96 -1.91
N PHE A 157 -0.57 2.55 -1.50
CA PHE A 157 -1.72 1.79 -1.02
C PHE A 157 -2.38 0.96 -2.10
N GLU A 158 -2.44 1.45 -3.34
CA GLU A 158 -3.00 0.68 -4.45
C GLU A 158 -2.09 -0.49 -4.78
N VAL A 159 -0.77 -0.32 -4.68
CA VAL A 159 0.19 -1.43 -4.82
C VAL A 159 -0.01 -2.47 -3.71
N GLU A 160 -0.11 -2.05 -2.45
CA GLU A 160 -0.38 -2.95 -1.31
C GLU A 160 -1.73 -3.68 -1.45
N ASP A 161 -2.79 -2.94 -1.78
CA ASP A 161 -4.13 -3.50 -1.97
C ASP A 161 -4.17 -4.43 -3.17
N PHE A 162 -3.49 -4.11 -4.28
CA PHE A 162 -3.36 -5.01 -5.43
C PHE A 162 -2.78 -6.36 -5.00
N PHE A 163 -1.66 -6.35 -4.27
CA PHE A 163 -0.97 -7.56 -3.88
C PHE A 163 -1.69 -8.37 -2.78
N SER A 164 -2.48 -7.71 -1.94
CA SER A 164 -3.15 -8.34 -0.78
C SER A 164 -4.63 -8.67 -0.99
N SER A 165 -5.31 -8.02 -1.93
CA SER A 165 -6.74 -8.21 -2.18
C SER A 165 -7.01 -9.44 -3.03
N ARG A 166 -8.08 -10.17 -2.71
CA ARG A 166 -8.56 -11.29 -3.52
C ARG A 166 -9.07 -10.78 -4.86
N SER A 167 -8.86 -11.57 -5.90
CA SER A 167 -9.31 -11.27 -7.26
C SER A 167 -10.02 -12.46 -7.87
N SER A 168 -11.16 -12.19 -8.53
CA SER A 168 -11.91 -13.15 -9.35
C SER A 168 -11.10 -13.66 -10.55
N GLU A 169 -10.04 -12.96 -10.95
CA GLU A 169 -9.14 -13.39 -12.02
C GLU A 169 -8.17 -14.49 -11.57
N LEU A 170 -7.96 -14.65 -10.26
CA LEU A 170 -6.95 -15.52 -9.68
C LEU A 170 -7.59 -16.63 -8.84
N VAL A 171 -8.31 -17.54 -9.49
CA VAL A 171 -9.00 -18.64 -8.84
C VAL A 171 -8.16 -19.92 -8.84
N LEU A 172 -7.97 -20.52 -7.67
CA LEU A 172 -7.35 -21.84 -7.50
C LEU A 172 -8.27 -22.71 -6.63
N ASN A 173 -8.59 -23.93 -7.10
CA ASN A 173 -9.50 -24.86 -6.41
C ASN A 173 -10.88 -24.27 -6.03
N GLY A 174 -11.37 -23.30 -6.83
CA GLY A 174 -12.65 -22.62 -6.57
C GLY A 174 -12.57 -21.47 -5.57
N GLU A 175 -11.39 -21.13 -5.05
CA GLU A 175 -11.18 -19.98 -4.17
C GLU A 175 -10.45 -18.84 -4.89
N GLU A 176 -10.94 -17.61 -4.70
CA GLU A 176 -10.25 -16.40 -5.15
C GLU A 176 -9.04 -16.11 -4.27
N LEU A 177 -7.88 -15.99 -4.91
CA LEU A 177 -6.61 -15.69 -4.24
C LEU A 177 -6.21 -14.25 -4.51
N SER A 178 -5.35 -13.73 -3.64
CA SER A 178 -4.61 -12.49 -3.93
C SER A 178 -3.43 -12.78 -4.85
N PRO A 179 -2.92 -11.77 -5.58
CA PRO A 179 -1.69 -11.90 -6.35
C PRO A 179 -0.51 -12.47 -5.57
N LEU A 180 -0.31 -12.05 -4.31
CA LEU A 180 0.75 -12.63 -3.49
C LEU A 180 0.53 -14.11 -3.27
N LEU A 181 -0.66 -14.51 -2.82
CA LEU A 181 -0.93 -15.91 -2.49
C LEU A 181 -0.84 -16.79 -3.74
N TRP A 182 -1.29 -16.29 -4.90
CA TRP A 182 -1.13 -16.95 -6.19
C TRP A 182 0.34 -17.21 -6.55
N LEU A 183 1.20 -16.19 -6.42
CA LEU A 183 2.63 -16.31 -6.71
C LEU A 183 3.36 -17.21 -5.68
N HIS A 184 2.96 -17.16 -4.42
CA HIS A 184 3.49 -18.05 -3.37
C HIS A 184 3.09 -19.52 -3.60
N ALA A 185 1.88 -19.76 -4.12
CA ALA A 185 1.42 -21.07 -4.56
C ALA A 185 2.07 -21.52 -5.88
N ASN A 186 3.07 -20.78 -6.38
CA ASN A 186 3.81 -21.04 -7.61
C ASN A 186 2.89 -21.09 -8.85
N GLY A 187 1.80 -20.32 -8.81
CA GLY A 187 0.91 -20.10 -9.95
C GLY A 187 1.60 -19.26 -11.03
N ASP A 188 1.06 -19.31 -12.26
CA ASP A 188 1.64 -18.62 -13.42
C ASP A 188 1.59 -17.09 -13.22
N PRO A 189 2.75 -16.39 -13.19
CA PRO A 189 2.81 -14.93 -13.07
C PRO A 189 2.11 -14.19 -14.21
N ALA A 190 1.98 -14.80 -15.40
CA ALA A 190 1.32 -14.16 -16.54
C ALA A 190 -0.14 -13.80 -16.24
N ARG A 191 -0.85 -14.60 -15.44
CA ARG A 191 -2.23 -14.27 -15.04
C ARG A 191 -2.30 -13.03 -14.17
N VAL A 192 -1.35 -12.86 -13.26
CA VAL A 192 -1.25 -11.67 -12.41
C VAL A 192 -0.89 -10.44 -13.23
N VAL A 193 -0.03 -10.60 -14.24
CA VAL A 193 0.31 -9.52 -15.20
C VAL A 193 -0.94 -9.09 -15.98
N THR A 194 -1.73 -10.03 -16.52
CA THR A 194 -2.98 -9.69 -17.22
C THR A 194 -3.95 -8.95 -16.30
N TYR A 195 -4.09 -9.40 -15.06
CA TYR A 195 -4.91 -8.72 -14.06
C TYR A 195 -4.40 -7.29 -13.79
N ALA A 196 -3.10 -7.10 -13.60
CA ALA A 196 -2.49 -5.78 -13.44
C ALA A 196 -2.79 -4.84 -14.62
N MET A 197 -2.68 -5.35 -15.85
CA MET A 197 -2.98 -4.60 -17.06
C MET A 197 -4.46 -4.22 -17.16
N SER A 198 -5.38 -5.13 -16.79
CA SER A 198 -6.82 -4.83 -16.83
C SER A 198 -7.23 -3.72 -15.86
N MET A 199 -6.52 -3.54 -14.74
CA MET A 199 -6.79 -2.41 -13.83
C MET A 199 -6.32 -1.09 -14.43
N ALA A 200 -5.22 -1.10 -15.20
CA ALA A 200 -4.72 0.10 -15.86
C ALA A 200 -5.61 0.55 -17.03
N GLU A 201 -6.33 -0.37 -17.67
CA GLU A 201 -7.26 -0.08 -18.77
C GLU A 201 -8.64 0.43 -18.28
N GLY A 202 -8.95 0.27 -16.98
CA GLY A 202 -10.24 0.64 -16.38
C GLY A 202 -10.28 1.98 -15.64
N LEU A 203 -9.17 2.75 -15.64
CA LEU A 203 -9.04 4.10 -15.09
C LEU A 203 -9.14 5.16 -16.20
#